data_AF-A0A915LN60-F1
#
_entry.id   AF-A0A915LN60-F1
#
_cell.length_a   1.000
_cell.length_b   1.000
_cell.length_c   1.000
_cell.angle_alpha   90.00
_cell.angle_beta   90.00
_cell.angle_gamma   90.00
#
_symmetry.space_group_name_H-M   'P 1'
#
loop_
_entity.id
_entity.type
_entity.pdbx_description
1 polymer ?
#
loop_
_entity_poly.entity_id
_entity_poly.type
_entity_poly.pdbx_seq_one_letter_code
_entity_poly.pdbx_strand_id
1 'polypeptide(L)'
;MGVNNCVVSNLDGTEFAKIQTHSFDRVLLDAPCSGTGVIWKDERVKTTKDYENIKERFTLQKRLLLAAIDSVNAHSGKNGGYIVYSTCSV
;
A
#
# COMPACT_ATOMS: atom_id res chain seq x y z
N MET A 1 -14.75 -17.82 -5.93
CA MET A 1 -14.84 -16.52 -5.22
C MET A 1 -15.98 -15.63 -5.73
N GLY A 2 -16.53 -15.79 -6.94
CA GLY A 2 -17.85 -15.20 -7.31
C GLY A 2 -17.99 -13.68 -7.21
N VAL A 3 -16.87 -12.94 -7.18
CA VAL A 3 -16.86 -11.49 -7.05
C VAL A 3 -17.13 -10.85 -8.41
N ASN A 4 -18.18 -10.04 -8.50
CA ASN A 4 -18.61 -9.41 -9.76
C ASN A 4 -18.36 -7.89 -9.81
N ASN A 5 -17.87 -7.29 -8.72
CA ASN A 5 -17.63 -5.86 -8.55
C ASN A 5 -16.14 -5.56 -8.29
N CYS A 6 -15.26 -6.27 -8.97
CA CYS A 6 -13.82 -6.07 -8.86
C CYS A 6 -13.23 -5.80 -10.25
N VAL A 7 -12.47 -4.71 -10.35
CA VAL A 7 -11.64 -4.40 -11.52
C VAL A 7 -10.20 -4.63 -11.13
N VAL A 8 -9.51 -5.50 -11.86
CA VAL A 8 -8.09 -5.79 -11.65
C VAL A 8 -7.28 -5.05 -12.69
N SER A 9 -6.32 -4.26 -12.25
CA SER A 9 -5.39 -3.52 -13.11
C SER A 9 -3.95 -3.88 -12.77
N ASN A 10 -3.08 -3.92 -13.78
CA ASN A 10 -1.64 -4.04 -13.60
C ASN A 10 -0.96 -2.71 -13.91
N LEU A 11 -0.67 -1.93 -12.87
CA LEU A 11 -0.12 -0.58 -12.94
C LEU A 11 0.88 -0.37 -11.80
N ASP A 12 1.77 0.60 -11.95
CA ASP A 12 2.58 1.07 -10.82
C ASP A 12 1.68 1.81 -9.83
N GLY A 13 1.57 1.27 -8.61
CA GLY A 13 0.77 1.84 -7.54
C GLY A 13 1.19 3.26 -7.16
N THR A 14 2.44 3.67 -7.42
CA THR A 14 2.90 5.04 -7.17
C THR A 14 2.39 6.06 -8.18
N GLU A 15 1.91 5.60 -9.34
CA GLU A 15 1.38 6.46 -10.41
C GLU A 15 -0.15 6.39 -10.51
N PHE A 16 -0.78 5.49 -9.75
CA PHE A 16 -2.22 5.23 -9.84
C PHE A 16 -3.07 6.49 -9.60
N ALA A 17 -2.62 7.36 -8.69
CA ALA A 17 -3.26 8.65 -8.41
C ALA A 17 -3.34 9.59 -9.63
N LYS A 18 -2.41 9.49 -10.59
CA LYS A 18 -2.40 10.31 -11.81
C LYS A 18 -3.53 9.91 -12.77
N ILE A 19 -3.93 8.64 -12.74
CA ILE A 19 -5.00 8.11 -13.59
C ILE A 19 -6.35 8.41 -12.95
N GLN A 20 -6.43 8.28 -11.62
CA GLN A 20 -7.70 8.31 -10.90
C GLN A 20 -7.56 9.13 -9.60
N THR A 21 -7.46 10.45 -9.76
CA THR A 21 -7.28 11.40 -8.66
C THR A 21 -8.61 11.63 -7.91
N HIS A 22 -8.58 11.62 -6.58
CA HIS A 22 -9.73 11.88 -5.71
C HIS A 22 -11.02 11.12 -6.08
N SER A 23 -10.89 9.88 -6.56
CA SER A 23 -12.06 9.12 -7.04
C SER A 23 -12.49 7.99 -6.10
N PHE A 24 -11.71 7.72 -5.05
CA PHE A 24 -12.02 6.66 -4.10
C PHE A 24 -12.49 7.24 -2.77
N ASP A 25 -13.60 6.72 -2.27
CA ASP A 25 -14.10 7.06 -0.93
C ASP A 25 -13.19 6.46 0.16
N ARG A 26 -12.59 5.30 -0.13
CA ARG A 26 -11.72 4.55 0.79
C ARG A 26 -10.60 3.85 0.03
N VAL A 27 -9.39 3.87 0.60
CA VAL A 27 -8.22 3.18 0.05
C VAL A 27 -7.59 2.30 1.13
N LEU A 28 -7.30 1.05 0.78
CA LEU A 28 -6.48 0.14 1.56
C LEU A 28 -5.12 0.01 0.86
N LEU A 29 -4.07 0.49 1.52
CA LEU A 29 -2.69 0.30 1.08
C LEU A 29 -2.03 -0.77 1.94
N ASP A 30 -2.01 -2.00 1.43
CA ASP A 30 -1.18 -3.05 1.97
C ASP A 30 0.21 -2.98 1.34
N ALA A 31 1.14 -2.36 2.07
CA ALA A 31 2.39 -1.92 1.47
C ALA A 31 3.45 -3.03 1.48
N PRO A 32 4.26 -3.16 0.41
CA PRO A 32 5.35 -4.13 0.36
C PRO A 32 6.34 -3.84 1.48
N CYS A 33 6.32 -4.71 2.49
CA CYS A 33 7.07 -4.57 3.72
C CYS A 33 8.38 -5.37 3.65
N SER A 34 9.30 -5.20 4.60
CA SER A 34 10.46 -6.09 4.71
C SER A 34 10.04 -7.50 5.17
N GLY A 35 8.92 -7.65 5.87
CA GLY A 35 8.39 -8.93 6.36
C GLY A 35 8.97 -9.35 7.70
N THR A 36 9.57 -8.44 8.47
CA THR A 36 10.19 -8.75 9.78
C THR A 36 9.19 -9.36 10.77
N GLY A 37 7.89 -9.08 10.64
CA GLY A 37 6.85 -9.64 11.50
C GLY A 37 6.45 -11.09 11.17
N VAL A 38 6.88 -11.62 10.01
CA VAL A 38 6.60 -13.00 9.56
C VAL A 38 7.81 -13.93 9.64
N ILE A 39 8.83 -13.56 10.41
CA ILE A 39 10.03 -14.39 10.66
C ILE A 39 9.66 -15.78 11.19
N TRP A 40 8.59 -15.89 11.98
CA TRP A 40 8.11 -17.17 12.50
C TRP A 40 7.55 -18.10 11.41
N LYS A 41 7.15 -17.54 10.26
CA LYS A 41 6.53 -18.25 9.14
C LYS A 41 7.51 -18.53 8.00
N ASP A 42 8.51 -17.67 7.80
CA ASP A 42 9.59 -17.89 6.83
C ASP A 42 10.94 -17.42 7.40
N GLU A 43 11.82 -18.37 7.73
CA GLU A 43 13.12 -18.10 8.34
C GLU A 43 14.12 -17.43 7.39
N ARG A 44 13.91 -17.49 6.06
CA ARG A 44 14.79 -16.83 5.08
C ARG A 44 14.79 -15.31 5.25
N VAL A 45 13.71 -14.78 5.82
CA VAL A 45 13.53 -13.37 6.18
C VAL A 45 14.61 -12.86 7.16
N LYS A 46 15.22 -13.74 7.96
CA LYS A 46 16.35 -13.38 8.86
C LYS A 46 17.66 -13.12 8.12
N THR A 47 17.90 -13.80 7.00
CA THR A 47 19.21 -13.87 6.34
C THR A 47 19.38 -12.96 5.12
N THR A 48 18.28 -12.46 4.54
CA THR A 48 18.32 -11.73 3.24
C THR A 48 18.21 -10.20 3.38
N LYS A 49 18.33 -9.65 4.59
CA LYS A 49 18.00 -8.24 4.85
C LYS A 49 19.20 -7.38 5.17
N ASP A 50 19.69 -6.71 4.15
CA ASP A 50 20.61 -5.59 4.29
C ASP A 50 19.87 -4.28 4.60
N TYR A 51 20.52 -3.38 5.33
CA TYR A 51 19.98 -2.07 5.70
C TYR A 51 19.53 -1.25 4.49
N GLU A 52 20.25 -1.35 3.37
CA GLU A 52 19.88 -0.68 2.11
C GLU A 52 18.52 -1.16 1.57
N ASN A 53 18.23 -2.47 1.63
CA ASN A 53 16.93 -3.01 1.23
C ASN A 53 15.77 -2.48 2.09
N ILE A 54 16.02 -2.22 3.38
CA ILE A 54 15.01 -1.62 4.26
C ILE A 54 14.76 -0.16 3.85
N LYS A 55 15.82 0.59 3.55
CA LYS A 55 15.74 1.99 3.15
C LYS A 55 15.03 2.17 1.81
N GLU A 56 15.29 1.30 0.84
CA GLU A 56 14.57 1.28 -0.44
C GLU A 56 13.08 0.99 -0.25
N ARG A 57 12.74 -0.01 0.55
CA ARG A 57 11.34 -0.34 0.87
C ARG A 57 10.62 0.78 1.61
N PHE A 58 11.29 1.42 2.56
CA PHE A 58 10.74 2.60 3.25
C PHE A 58 10.43 3.73 2.27
N THR A 59 11.35 4.00 1.35
CA THR A 59 11.16 5.04 0.32
C THR A 59 9.98 4.71 -0.59
N LEU A 60 9.85 3.45 -1.00
CA LEU A 60 8.73 2.99 -1.82
C LEU A 60 7.40 3.09 -1.07
N GLN A 61 7.33 2.63 0.18
CA GLN A 61 6.14 2.72 1.02
C GLN A 61 5.66 4.16 1.18
N LYS A 62 6.59 5.11 1.38
CA LYS A 62 6.27 6.53 1.45
C LYS A 62 5.66 7.05 0.15
N ARG A 63 6.23 6.66 -1.00
CA ARG A 63 5.69 7.05 -2.32
C ARG A 63 4.29 6.47 -2.56
N LEU A 64 4.08 5.21 -2.20
CA LEU A 64 2.76 4.56 -2.31
C LEU A 64 1.72 5.23 -1.40
N LEU A 65 2.11 5.63 -0.18
CA LEU A 65 1.21 6.31 0.74
C LEU A 65 0.80 7.69 0.22
N LEU A 66 1.72 8.43 -0.40
CA LEU A 66 1.39 9.70 -1.07
C LEU A 66 0.39 9.48 -2.21
N ALA A 67 0.61 8.47 -3.06
CA ALA A 67 -0.34 8.11 -4.12
C ALA A 67 -1.71 7.70 -3.56
N ALA A 68 -1.75 6.97 -2.44
CA ALA A 68 -3.01 6.61 -1.79
C ALA A 68 -3.77 7.85 -1.26
N ILE A 69 -3.05 8.83 -0.73
CA ILE A 69 -3.63 10.11 -0.30
C ILE A 69 -4.23 10.87 -1.48
N ASP A 70 -3.51 10.97 -2.59
CA ASP A 70 -3.96 11.69 -3.78
C ASP A 70 -5.13 10.97 -4.49
N SER A 71 -5.25 9.65 -4.31
CA SER A 71 -6.35 8.86 -4.87
C SER A 71 -7.64 8.96 -4.05
N VAL A 72 -7.55 9.24 -2.74
CA VAL A 72 -8.72 9.36 -1.86
C VAL A 72 -9.43 10.70 -2.05
N ASN A 73 -10.76 10.67 -2.05
CA ASN A 73 -11.58 11.85 -2.04
C ASN A 73 -11.78 12.35 -0.60
N ALA A 74 -11.17 13.47 -0.23
CA ALA A 74 -11.33 14.07 1.10
C ALA A 74 -12.77 14.53 1.39
N HIS A 75 -13.58 14.77 0.36
CA HIS A 75 -14.97 15.20 0.46
C HIS A 75 -15.97 14.03 0.38
N SER A 76 -15.47 12.79 0.41
CA SER A 76 -16.33 11.60 0.42
C SER A 76 -17.16 11.52 1.71
N GLY A 77 -18.48 11.67 1.59
CA GLY A 77 -19.43 11.48 2.69
C GLY A 77 -19.32 12.54 3.81
N LYS A 78 -19.96 12.26 4.96
CA LYS A 78 -20.00 13.20 6.10
C LYS A 78 -18.70 13.30 6.90
N ASN A 79 -17.86 12.28 6.87
CA ASN A 79 -16.64 12.18 7.68
C ASN A 79 -15.34 12.24 6.85
N GLY A 80 -15.46 12.45 5.53
CA GLY A 80 -14.33 12.43 4.60
C GLY A 80 -13.87 11.03 4.16
N GLY A 81 -12.83 11.00 3.33
CA GLY A 81 -12.23 9.77 2.82
C GLY A 81 -11.33 9.08 3.83
N TYR A 82 -11.21 7.75 3.74
CA TYR A 82 -10.42 6.94 4.66
C TYR A 82 -9.28 6.21 3.97
N ILE A 83 -8.11 6.21 4.60
CA ILE A 83 -6.94 5.46 4.15
C ILE A 83 -6.51 4.52 5.28
N VAL A 84 -6.37 3.24 4.95
CA VAL A 84 -5.80 2.24 5.86
C VAL A 84 -4.45 1.82 5.30
N TYR A 85 -3.40 2.02 6.09
CA TYR A 85 -2.05 1.58 5.77
C TYR A 85 -1.71 0.35 6.63
N SER A 86 -1.40 -0.77 5.98
CA SER A 86 -0.96 -2.00 6.65
C SER A 86 0.41 -2.43 6.18
N THR A 87 1.19 -2.98 7.12
CA THR A 87 2.44 -3.66 6.80
C THR A 87 2.58 -4.91 7.67
N CYS A 88 3.33 -5.86 7.16
CA CYS A 88 3.72 -7.11 7.81
C CYS A 88 5.10 -7.03 8.50
N SER A 89 5.63 -5.83 8.69
CA SER A 89 6.93 -5.59 9.33
C SER A 89 6.73 -5.07 10.74
N VAL A 90 7.58 -5.53 11.66
CA VAL A 90 7.81 -4.95 12.98
C VAL A 90 9.11 -4.17 12.99
#